data_AF-A0A7I9V4R4-F1
#
_entry.id   AF-A0A7I9V4R4-F1
#
_cell.length_a   1.000
_cell.length_b   1.000
_cell.length_c   1.000
_cell.angle_alpha   90.00
_cell.angle_beta   90.00
_cell.angle_gamma   90.00
#
_symmetry.space_group_name_H-M   'P 1'
#
loop_
_entity.id
_entity.type
_entity.pdbx_description
1 polymer ?
#
loop_
_entity_poly.entity_id
_entity_poly.type
_entity_poly.pdbx_seq_one_letter_code
_entity_poly.pdbx_strand_id
1 'polypeptide(L)'
;MKVVFKPQGFYDLRRAPAVVGEIDKMAEQIAARANAQGKGMFAVGSRQGIKRPQGRWRASVVTADAHAIAADRKHNILLRAMAGGS
;
A
#
# COMPACT_ATOMS: atom_id res chain seq x y z
N MET A 1 37.79 -0.06 -10.21
CA MET A 1 36.52 0.70 -10.27
C MET A 1 35.90 0.73 -8.87
N LYS A 2 35.50 1.90 -8.35
CA LYS A 2 34.93 2.05 -7.00
C LYS A 2 33.46 2.47 -7.11
N VAL A 3 32.55 1.70 -6.52
CA VAL A 3 31.14 2.06 -6.43
C VAL A 3 30.97 3.16 -5.37
N VAL A 4 30.28 4.24 -5.72
CA VAL A 4 29.95 5.34 -4.81
C VAL A 4 28.43 5.41 -4.65
N PHE A 5 27.95 5.11 -3.44
CA PHE A 5 26.53 5.23 -3.12
C PHE A 5 26.15 6.70 -2.89
N LYS A 6 25.00 7.12 -3.45
CA LYS A 6 24.42 8.45 -3.25
C LYS A 6 23.12 8.33 -2.44
N PRO A 7 23.17 8.41 -1.09
CA PRO A 7 22.00 8.19 -0.23
C PRO A 7 20.81 9.10 -0.55
N GLN A 8 21.09 10.35 -0.92
CA GLN A 8 20.07 11.31 -1.33
C GLN A 8 19.37 10.88 -2.63
N GLY A 9 20.11 10.36 -3.61
CA GLY A 9 19.53 9.84 -4.85
C GLY A 9 18.57 8.66 -4.60
N PHE A 10 18.86 7.79 -3.62
CA PHE A 10 17.92 6.72 -3.25
C PHE A 10 16.66 7.25 -2.57
N TYR A 11 16.77 8.31 -1.79
CA TYR A 11 15.60 8.95 -1.20
C TYR A 11 14.73 9.59 -2.28
N ASP A 12 15.32 10.34 -3.21
CA ASP A 12 14.61 11.02 -4.29
C ASP A 12 13.92 10.02 -5.23
N LEU A 13 14.59 8.91 -5.56
CA LEU A 13 13.99 7.83 -6.35
C LEU A 13 12.74 7.24 -5.67
N ARG A 14 12.76 7.00 -4.35
CA ARG A 14 11.63 6.39 -3.62
C ARG A 14 10.42 7.30 -3.44
N ARG A 15 10.57 8.60 -3.71
CA ARG A 15 9.48 9.58 -3.69
C ARG A 15 9.17 10.15 -5.07
N ALA A 16 9.79 9.61 -6.12
CA ALA A 16 9.56 10.05 -7.48
C ALA A 16 8.06 9.86 -7.83
N PRO A 17 7.41 10.79 -8.53
CA PRO A 17 5.98 10.73 -8.82
C PRO A 17 5.53 9.42 -9.47
N ALA A 18 6.34 8.85 -10.37
CA ALA A 18 6.06 7.57 -11.01
C ALA A 18 6.08 6.39 -10.01
N VAL A 19 7.03 6.39 -9.06
CA VAL A 19 7.11 5.36 -8.02
C VAL A 19 5.94 5.46 -7.05
N VAL A 20 5.60 6.69 -6.64
CA VAL A 20 4.45 6.99 -5.80
C VAL A 20 3.15 6.52 -6.47
N GLY A 21 2.93 6.93 -7.71
CA GLY A 21 1.73 6.57 -8.47
C GLY A 21 1.57 5.07 -8.67
N GLU A 22 2.67 4.35 -8.89
CA GLU A 22 2.62 2.89 -9.01
C GLU A 22 2.26 2.22 -7.68
N ILE A 23 2.84 2.68 -6.56
CA ILE A 23 2.50 2.17 -5.22
C ILE A 23 1.02 2.44 -4.88
N ASP A 24 0.54 3.65 -5.16
CA ASP A 24 -0.84 4.04 -4.88
C ASP A 24 -1.82 3.23 -5.74
N LYS A 25 -1.52 3.06 -7.03
CA LYS A 25 -2.28 2.22 -7.96
C LYS A 25 -2.36 0.77 -7.50
N MET A 26 -1.26 0.18 -7.03
CA MET A 26 -1.29 -1.17 -6.47
C MET A 26 -2.21 -1.27 -5.24
N ALA A 27 -2.15 -0.28 -4.34
CA ALA A 27 -3.01 -0.27 -3.16
C ALA A 27 -4.50 -0.09 -3.52
N GLU A 28 -4.82 0.76 -4.49
CA GLU A 28 -6.17 0.92 -5.03
C GLU A 28 -6.71 -0.38 -5.63
N GLN A 29 -5.89 -1.11 -6.40
CA GLN A 29 -6.27 -2.41 -6.95
C GLN A 29 -6.56 -3.44 -5.84
N ILE A 30 -5.76 -3.46 -4.78
CA ILE A 30 -5.98 -4.35 -3.64
C ILE A 30 -7.27 -3.98 -2.91
N ALA A 31 -7.51 -2.68 -2.66
CA ALA A 31 -8.74 -2.21 -2.04
C ALA A 31 -9.98 -2.54 -2.89
N ALA A 32 -9.89 -2.38 -4.21
CA ALA A 32 -10.96 -2.73 -5.13
C ALA A 32 -11.29 -4.24 -5.07
N ARG A 33 -10.27 -5.11 -5.06
CA ARG A 33 -10.46 -6.55 -4.87
C ARG A 33 -11.09 -6.89 -3.53
N ALA A 34 -10.66 -6.24 -2.45
CA ALA A 34 -11.22 -6.46 -1.12
C ALA A 34 -12.69 -6.04 -1.03
N ASN A 35 -13.04 -4.87 -1.59
CA ASN A 35 -14.40 -4.35 -1.65
C ASN A 35 -15.33 -5.24 -2.51
N ALA A 36 -14.80 -5.99 -3.48
CA ALA A 36 -15.59 -6.92 -4.28
C ALA A 36 -15.96 -8.23 -3.55
N GLN A 37 -15.28 -8.57 -2.43
CA GLN A 37 -15.42 -9.88 -1.78
C GLN A 37 -16.36 -9.90 -0.56
N GLY A 38 -16.84 -8.74 -0.08
CA GLY A 38 -17.58 -8.68 1.17
C GLY A 38 -18.57 -7.51 1.27
N LYS A 39 -19.32 -7.51 2.37
CA LYS A 39 -20.13 -6.36 2.80
C LYS A 39 -19.28 -5.55 3.76
N GLY A 40 -18.68 -4.46 3.30
CA GLY A 40 -17.81 -3.60 4.09
C GLY A 40 -16.88 -2.79 3.19
N MET A 41 -16.46 -1.63 3.69
CA MET A 41 -15.59 -0.72 2.96
C MET A 41 -14.12 -0.88 3.39
N PHE A 42 -13.26 -1.05 2.40
CA PHE A 42 -11.81 -1.01 2.52
C PHE A 42 -11.29 0.27 1.87
N ALA A 43 -10.44 1.01 2.58
CA ALA A 43 -9.92 2.30 2.16
C ALA A 43 -8.40 2.29 2.04
N VAL A 44 -7.87 3.10 1.14
CA VAL A 44 -6.43 3.30 0.95
C VAL A 44 -5.98 4.54 1.72
N GLY A 45 -4.89 4.41 2.48
CA GLY A 45 -4.14 5.52 3.04
C GLY A 45 -2.74 5.55 2.46
N SER A 46 -2.33 6.69 1.92
CA SER A 46 -0.99 6.86 1.32
C SER A 46 -0.24 8.03 1.93
N ARG A 47 1.06 7.83 2.23
CA ARG A 47 1.90 8.88 2.82
C ARG A 47 3.39 8.63 2.67
N GLN A 48 4.13 9.73 2.58
CA GLN A 48 5.58 9.74 2.70
C GLN A 48 6.00 9.38 4.13
N GLY A 49 6.87 8.37 4.27
CA GLY A 49 7.53 8.05 5.53
C GLY A 49 8.52 9.14 5.95
N ILE A 50 8.68 9.33 7.28
CA ILE A 50 9.64 10.27 7.86
C ILE A 50 11.03 10.01 7.29
N LYS A 51 11.73 11.07 6.88
CA LYS A 51 12.98 10.95 6.12
C LYS A 51 14.05 10.11 6.84
N ARG A 52 14.15 10.02 8.17
CA ARG A 52 15.27 9.38 8.92
C ARG A 52 15.79 8.01 8.38
N PRO A 53 16.92 7.90 7.63
CA PRO A 53 17.55 8.82 6.67
C PRO A 53 17.09 8.63 5.20
N GLN A 54 16.27 7.61 4.91
CA GLN A 54 15.70 7.35 3.59
C GLN A 54 14.20 6.99 3.60
N GLY A 55 13.38 7.74 4.34
CA GLY A 55 11.93 7.56 4.43
C GLY A 55 11.30 7.19 3.09
N ARG A 56 10.48 6.13 3.08
CA ARG A 56 9.90 5.56 1.87
C ARG A 56 8.45 5.96 1.74
N TRP A 57 7.99 6.12 0.49
CA TRP A 57 6.56 6.18 0.24
C TRP A 57 5.91 4.86 0.65
N ARG A 58 4.72 4.93 1.25
CA ARG A 58 3.94 3.76 1.65
C ARG A 58 2.45 4.03 1.43
N ALA A 59 1.79 3.03 0.86
CA ALA A 59 0.34 2.93 0.86
C ALA A 59 -0.08 1.78 1.78
N SER A 60 -1.27 1.88 2.36
CA SER A 60 -1.84 0.88 3.25
C SER A 60 -3.32 0.74 2.94
N VAL A 61 -3.83 -0.48 2.91
CA VAL A 61 -5.26 -0.76 2.78
C VAL A 61 -5.78 -1.16 4.16
N VAL A 62 -6.84 -0.50 4.62
CA VAL A 62 -7.43 -0.70 5.95
C VAL A 62 -8.92 -0.95 5.86
N THR A 63 -9.48 -1.59 6.88
CA THR A 63 -10.92 -1.69 7.07
C THR A 63 -11.46 -0.34 7.55
N ALA A 64 -12.39 0.23 6.79
CA ALA A 64 -12.94 1.56 7.06
C ALA A 64 -14.20 1.52 7.94
N ASP A 65 -14.84 0.36 8.07
CA ASP A 65 -16.06 0.18 8.87
C ASP A 65 -16.09 -1.15 9.63
N ALA A 66 -17.07 -1.27 10.54
CA ALA A 66 -17.24 -2.46 11.40
C ALA A 66 -17.59 -3.73 10.61
N HIS A 67 -18.27 -3.61 9.48
CA HIS A 67 -18.60 -4.75 8.63
C HIS A 67 -17.36 -5.28 7.93
N ALA A 68 -16.49 -4.40 7.43
CA ALA A 68 -15.20 -4.74 6.85
C ALA A 68 -14.28 -5.40 7.88
N ILE A 69 -14.23 -4.90 9.12
CA ILE A 69 -13.48 -5.56 10.21
C ILE A 69 -13.97 -6.98 10.45
N ALA A 70 -15.29 -7.17 10.59
CA ALA A 70 -15.87 -8.48 10.85
C ALA A 70 -15.66 -9.44 9.68
N ALA A 71 -15.85 -8.97 8.44
CA ALA A 71 -15.69 -9.75 7.22
C ALA A 71 -14.22 -10.13 6.99
N ASP A 72 -13.29 -9.19 7.15
CA ASP A 72 -11.86 -9.44 7.02
C ASP A 72 -11.36 -10.45 8.06
N ARG A 73 -11.78 -10.30 9.33
CA ARG A 73 -11.41 -11.26 10.39
C ARG A 73 -11.90 -12.68 10.10
N LYS A 74 -13.09 -12.83 9.52
CA LYS A 74 -13.70 -14.14 9.26
C LYS A 74 -13.17 -14.78 7.97
N HIS A 75 -12.84 -13.98 6.96
CA HIS A 75 -12.59 -14.45 5.60
C HIS A 75 -11.20 -14.12 5.05
N ASN A 76 -10.35 -13.45 5.84
CA ASN A 76 -8.99 -13.04 5.49
C ASN A 76 -8.94 -12.27 4.15
N ILE A 77 -9.87 -11.32 3.97
CA ILE A 77 -10.13 -10.64 2.70
C ILE A 77 -8.90 -9.86 2.24
N LEU A 78 -8.26 -9.08 3.13
CA LEU A 78 -7.07 -8.29 2.78
C LEU A 78 -5.90 -9.18 2.36
N LEU A 79 -5.69 -10.30 3.06
CA LEU A 79 -4.62 -11.24 2.73
C LEU A 79 -4.83 -11.86 1.34
N ARG A 80 -6.07 -12.25 1.03
CA ARG A 80 -6.44 -12.83 -0.28
C ARG A 80 -6.33 -11.81 -1.40
N ALA A 81 -6.86 -10.60 -1.18
CA ALA A 81 -6.80 -9.50 -2.14
C ALA A 81 -5.35 -9.09 -2.48
N MET A 82 -4.45 -9.13 -1.49
CA MET A 82 -3.01 -8.86 -1.67
C MET A 82 -2.30 -9.96 -2.45
N ALA A 83 -2.62 -11.24 -2.21
CA ALA A 83 -2.05 -12.37 -2.94
C ALA A 83 -2.53 -12.48 -4.40
N GLY A 84 -3.44 -11.61 -4.84
CA GLY A 84 -3.96 -11.59 -6.21
C GLY A 84 -5.09 -12.59 -6.49
N GLY A 85 -5.67 -13.21 -5.45
CA GLY A 85 -6.62 -14.31 -5.59
C GLY A 85 -7.94 -14.10 -4.85
N SER A 86 -9.04 -14.27 -5.60
CA SER A 86 -10.35 -14.70 -5.11
C SER A 86 -10.30 -16.11 -4.57
#